data_AF-A0A1Y2LNF0-F1
#
_entry.id   AF-A0A1Y2LNF0-F1
#
_cell.length_a   1.000
_cell.length_b   1.000
_cell.length_c   1.000
_cell.angle_alpha   90.00
_cell.angle_beta   90.00
_cell.angle_gamma   90.00
#
_symmetry.space_group_name_H-M   'P 1'
#
loop_
_entity.id
_entity.type
_entity.pdbx_description
1 polymer ?
#
loop_
_entity_poly.entity_id
_entity_poly.type
_entity_poly.pdbx_seq_one_letter_code
_entity_poly.pdbx_strand_id
1 'polypeptide(L)'
;MKRKRSLDEPGAMGTWRKSPKETSAARAAAHKVTVRAAIMDVAAADIAPSTDCRTDCTSACPLIQALRQYGLLEAIISSLIPSDLLSLALACKDIYNAMFPRAESLDNLLSRIQCCGSGIALRRSMHRKSTFFYAYECTEFAQCSTVSGRHIRSQPCISCKVTTCDECRIHCVYQSIYEAPSDPEDLPNFSGFVLLDPLEVAILSPNHLPSELASSEASNLLQWRNRAADTSAGPYHDQGFLDMPLEIDQPGNPEKISDVLDVDLGLNSLTTWSGNSQFGFPSPVLRTLCRVAEERKLFMCEVCFDHASDGPKALKPSLPRLPWLIDRSEGAIKNFHKQCHCTLRSRVLDRWQCIKCFDSEDSIIKDIHNSAPSAEVRRCRCEAPTRKTVCMWCWSEIIEERARHQSARIEQTR
;
A
#
# COMPACT_ATOMS: atom_id res chain seq x y z
N MET A 1 9.19 -8.95 -23.80
CA MET A 1 8.17 -9.10 -24.85
C MET A 1 8.64 -8.54 -26.19
N LYS A 2 9.08 -9.39 -27.12
CA LYS A 2 9.19 -9.00 -28.52
C LYS A 2 7.77 -8.65 -28.97
N ARG A 3 7.40 -7.36 -28.99
CA ARG A 3 6.21 -6.89 -29.71
C ARG A 3 6.49 -7.20 -31.18
N LYS A 4 6.24 -8.43 -31.62
CA LYS A 4 6.15 -8.76 -33.05
C LYS A 4 4.93 -7.98 -33.55
N ARG A 5 5.19 -6.74 -34.00
CA ARG A 5 4.27 -6.00 -34.84
C ARG A 5 4.20 -6.75 -36.17
N SER A 6 3.28 -7.70 -36.25
CA SER A 6 2.67 -8.13 -37.50
C SER A 6 1.24 -8.56 -37.18
N LEU A 7 0.37 -7.59 -36.94
CA LEU A 7 -1.08 -7.77 -37.02
C LEU A 7 -1.51 -7.28 -38.41
N ASP A 8 -1.20 -8.09 -39.42
CA ASP A 8 -1.79 -8.01 -40.76
C ASP A 8 -2.80 -9.16 -40.93
N GLU A 9 -3.70 -9.35 -39.97
CA GLU A 9 -4.89 -10.19 -40.17
C GLU A 9 -6.16 -9.42 -39.81
N PRO A 10 -6.93 -8.92 -40.81
CA PRO A 10 -8.21 -8.29 -40.59
C PRO A 10 -9.30 -9.37 -40.61
N GLY A 11 -9.76 -9.83 -39.45
CA GLY A 11 -10.96 -10.69 -39.47
C GLY A 11 -11.32 -11.49 -38.22
N ALA A 12 -11.60 -10.83 -37.08
CA ALA A 12 -12.50 -11.40 -36.06
C ALA A 12 -12.86 -10.37 -34.97
N MET A 13 -13.63 -9.34 -35.29
CA MET A 13 -14.30 -8.52 -34.26
C MET A 13 -15.53 -9.27 -33.74
N GLY A 14 -15.32 -10.11 -32.72
CA GLY A 14 -16.40 -10.67 -31.92
C GLY A 14 -17.09 -9.56 -31.11
N THR A 15 -18.43 -9.51 -31.18
CA THR A 15 -19.25 -8.58 -30.41
C THR A 15 -19.15 -8.87 -28.91
N TRP A 16 -18.41 -8.03 -28.18
CA TRP A 16 -18.35 -8.09 -26.72
C TRP A 16 -19.68 -7.61 -26.13
N ARG A 17 -20.41 -8.53 -25.49
CA ARG A 17 -21.62 -8.21 -24.72
C ARG A 17 -21.22 -7.31 -23.54
N LYS A 18 -21.88 -6.15 -23.45
CA LYS A 18 -21.78 -5.24 -22.30
C LYS A 18 -22.32 -5.97 -21.06
N SER A 19 -21.45 -6.32 -20.13
CA SER A 19 -21.88 -6.76 -18.79
C SER A 19 -22.56 -5.60 -18.05
N PRO A 20 -23.56 -5.88 -17.20
CA PRO A 20 -24.26 -4.85 -16.43
C PRO A 20 -23.27 -4.15 -15.50
N LYS A 21 -23.23 -2.80 -15.55
CA LYS A 21 -22.61 -1.97 -14.52
C LYS A 21 -23.47 -2.08 -13.25
N GLU A 22 -23.25 -3.12 -12.45
CA GLU A 22 -23.75 -3.13 -11.08
C GLU A 22 -22.88 -2.24 -10.19
N THR A 23 -23.55 -1.42 -9.38
CA THR A 23 -23.01 -0.45 -8.44
C THR A 23 -22.21 -1.12 -7.31
N SER A 24 -20.94 -1.45 -7.57
CA SER A 24 -20.01 -2.02 -6.56
C SER A 24 -19.58 -1.02 -5.48
N ALA A 25 -19.72 0.29 -5.74
CA ALA A 25 -19.29 1.34 -4.82
C ALA A 25 -20.08 1.37 -3.49
N ALA A 26 -21.37 1.01 -3.51
CA ALA A 26 -22.21 1.04 -2.29
C ALA A 26 -21.94 -0.15 -1.35
N ARG A 27 -21.51 -1.31 -1.86
CA ARG A 27 -21.17 -2.48 -1.03
C ARG A 27 -19.77 -2.38 -0.40
N ALA A 28 -18.85 -1.64 -1.02
CA ALA A 28 -17.49 -1.43 -0.49
C ALA A 28 -17.45 -0.48 0.72
N ALA A 29 -18.41 0.45 0.84
CA ALA A 29 -18.44 1.42 1.94
C ALA A 29 -18.84 0.81 3.30
N ALA A 30 -19.68 -0.24 3.31
CA ALA A 30 -20.23 -0.84 4.53
C ALA A 30 -19.27 -1.79 5.28
N HIS A 31 -18.12 -2.15 4.70
CA HIS A 31 -17.19 -3.15 5.28
C HIS A 31 -15.91 -2.55 5.89
N LYS A 32 -15.85 -1.22 6.07
CA LYS A 32 -14.65 -0.51 6.54
C LYS A 32 -14.45 -0.51 8.06
N VAL A 33 -15.17 -1.32 8.83
CA VAL A 33 -14.85 -1.51 10.25
C VAL A 33 -13.64 -2.43 10.35
N THR A 34 -12.52 -1.90 10.81
CA THR A 34 -11.34 -2.73 11.09
C THR A 34 -11.65 -3.67 12.26
N VAL A 35 -11.08 -4.88 12.26
CA VAL A 35 -11.25 -5.82 13.39
C VAL A 35 -10.89 -5.15 14.72
N ARG A 36 -9.86 -4.31 14.74
CA ARG A 36 -9.50 -3.49 15.91
C ARG A 36 -10.65 -2.59 16.35
N ALA A 37 -11.23 -1.80 15.43
CA ALA A 37 -12.35 -0.92 15.75
C ALA A 37 -13.54 -1.72 16.30
N ALA A 38 -13.89 -2.83 15.65
CA ALA A 38 -14.98 -3.70 16.11
C ALA A 38 -14.71 -4.26 17.53
N ILE A 39 -13.48 -4.71 17.83
CA ILE A 39 -13.12 -5.20 19.17
C ILE A 39 -13.17 -4.05 20.20
N MET A 40 -12.72 -2.85 19.84
CA MET A 40 -12.75 -1.68 20.73
C MET A 40 -14.18 -1.20 21.02
N ASP A 41 -15.08 -1.26 20.05
CA ASP A 41 -16.49 -0.87 20.22
C ASP A 41 -17.20 -1.80 21.23
N VAL A 42 -16.83 -3.08 21.28
CA VAL A 42 -17.34 -4.05 22.28
C VAL A 42 -16.91 -3.68 23.69
N ALA A 43 -15.69 -3.17 23.85
CA ALA A 43 -15.17 -2.70 25.14
C ALA A 43 -15.99 -1.53 25.71
N ALA A 44 -16.49 -0.66 24.81
CA ALA A 44 -17.24 0.53 25.16
C ALA A 44 -18.74 0.26 25.41
N ALA A 45 -19.26 -0.88 24.96
CA ALA A 45 -20.63 -1.27 25.24
C ALA A 45 -20.76 -1.71 26.71
N ASP A 46 -21.14 -0.77 27.58
CA ASP A 46 -21.51 -1.02 28.98
C ASP A 46 -22.74 -1.95 29.04
N ILE A 47 -22.52 -3.25 28.99
CA ILE A 47 -23.55 -4.23 29.34
C ILE A 47 -23.72 -4.13 30.86
N ALA A 48 -24.81 -3.48 31.27
CA ALA A 48 -25.20 -3.35 32.67
C ALA A 48 -25.10 -4.70 33.37
N PRO A 49 -24.41 -4.80 34.52
CA PRO A 49 -24.29 -6.05 35.24
C PRO A 49 -25.68 -6.52 35.63
N SER A 50 -26.10 -7.67 35.07
CA SER A 50 -27.32 -8.35 35.47
C SER A 50 -27.20 -8.71 36.95
N THR A 51 -27.94 -8.01 37.81
CA THR A 51 -27.84 -8.09 39.28
C THR A 51 -28.44 -9.35 39.93
N ASP A 52 -29.03 -10.27 39.16
CA ASP A 52 -29.84 -11.37 39.73
C ASP A 52 -29.30 -12.78 39.45
N CYS A 53 -28.04 -13.07 39.79
CA CYS A 53 -27.62 -14.48 39.88
C CYS A 53 -26.80 -14.74 41.15
N ARG A 54 -27.52 -15.17 42.19
CA ARG A 54 -26.95 -15.67 43.44
C ARG A 54 -26.16 -16.95 43.15
N THR A 55 -24.89 -16.87 43.52
CA THR A 55 -23.89 -17.92 43.61
C THR A 55 -24.41 -19.18 44.29
N ASP A 56 -24.14 -20.34 43.70
CA ASP A 56 -23.27 -21.33 44.33
C ASP A 56 -22.83 -22.39 43.31
N CYS A 57 -21.53 -22.73 43.32
CA CYS A 57 -20.86 -23.76 42.53
C CYS A 57 -20.83 -23.58 40.99
N THR A 58 -20.00 -22.68 40.48
CA THR A 58 -19.55 -22.75 39.08
C THR A 58 -18.04 -22.91 39.02
N SER A 59 -17.58 -24.15 38.83
CA SER A 59 -16.22 -24.40 38.36
C SER A 59 -15.96 -23.50 37.16
N ALA A 60 -14.95 -22.62 37.25
CA ALA A 60 -14.68 -21.66 36.18
C ALA A 60 -14.51 -22.42 34.85
N CYS A 61 -15.20 -21.96 33.80
CA CYS A 61 -15.16 -22.59 32.48
C CYS A 61 -13.71 -22.89 32.06
N PRO A 62 -13.35 -24.15 31.72
CA PRO A 62 -11.97 -24.52 31.37
C PRO A 62 -11.38 -23.66 30.25
N LEU A 63 -12.19 -23.25 29.27
CA LEU A 63 -11.76 -22.36 28.20
C LEU A 63 -11.34 -20.98 28.73
N ILE A 64 -12.11 -20.40 29.65
CA ILE A 64 -11.76 -19.11 30.28
C ILE A 64 -10.47 -19.24 31.07
N GLN A 65 -10.28 -20.36 31.78
CA GLN A 65 -9.02 -20.63 32.49
C GLN A 65 -7.83 -20.72 31.53
N ALA A 66 -7.99 -21.38 30.38
CA ALA A 66 -6.96 -21.47 29.35
C ALA A 66 -6.65 -20.10 28.72
N LEU A 67 -7.66 -19.31 28.37
CA LEU A 67 -7.48 -17.97 27.79
C LEU A 67 -6.82 -16.98 28.76
N ARG A 68 -6.95 -17.18 30.08
CA ARG A 68 -6.23 -16.39 31.09
C ARG A 68 -4.74 -16.73 31.18
N GLN A 69 -4.33 -17.90 30.67
CA GLN A 69 -2.91 -18.28 30.62
C GLN A 69 -2.32 -17.79 29.30
N TYR A 70 -1.51 -16.72 29.36
CA TYR A 70 -0.99 -16.03 28.17
C TYR A 70 -0.33 -16.97 27.15
N GLY A 71 0.45 -17.96 27.60
CA GLY A 71 1.08 -18.93 26.68
C GLY A 71 0.08 -19.80 25.91
N LEU A 72 -1.02 -20.22 26.55
CA LEU A 72 -2.08 -20.97 25.88
C LEU A 72 -2.90 -20.06 24.96
N LEU A 73 -3.21 -18.84 25.42
CA LEU A 73 -3.87 -17.82 24.64
C LEU A 73 -3.11 -17.52 23.34
N GLU A 74 -1.79 -17.33 23.43
CA GLU A 74 -0.92 -17.06 22.28
C GLU A 74 -0.91 -18.24 21.31
N ALA A 75 -0.86 -19.48 21.80
CA ALA A 75 -0.93 -20.68 20.96
C ALA A 75 -2.28 -20.81 20.22
N ILE A 76 -3.39 -20.54 20.92
CA ILE A 76 -4.73 -20.54 20.32
C ILE A 76 -4.81 -19.46 19.23
N ILE A 77 -4.43 -18.22 19.56
CA ILE A 77 -4.54 -17.06 18.66
C ILE A 77 -3.63 -17.19 17.44
N SER A 78 -2.46 -17.83 17.58
CA SER A 78 -1.57 -18.12 16.44
C SER A 78 -2.17 -19.09 15.42
N SER A 79 -3.29 -19.72 15.75
CA SER A 79 -4.07 -20.59 14.86
C SER A 79 -5.34 -19.90 14.31
N LEU A 80 -5.61 -18.66 14.72
CA LEU A 80 -6.79 -17.90 14.30
C LEU A 80 -6.46 -16.90 13.20
N ILE A 81 -7.46 -16.63 12.36
CA ILE A 81 -7.47 -15.43 11.51
C ILE A 81 -8.25 -14.29 12.21
N PRO A 82 -8.06 -13.02 11.78
CA PRO A 82 -8.73 -11.87 12.37
C PRO A 82 -10.25 -11.98 12.59
N SER A 83 -11.00 -12.63 11.69
CA SER A 83 -12.45 -12.85 11.85
C SER A 83 -12.78 -13.80 13.00
N ASP A 84 -11.95 -14.81 13.21
CA ASP A 84 -12.16 -15.82 14.25
C ASP A 84 -11.81 -15.23 15.61
N LEU A 85 -10.75 -14.41 15.68
CA LEU A 85 -10.41 -13.65 16.88
C LEU A 85 -11.55 -12.72 17.29
N LEU A 86 -12.13 -11.99 16.33
CA LEU A 86 -13.29 -11.14 16.58
C LEU A 86 -14.48 -11.98 17.07
N SER A 87 -14.78 -13.09 16.42
CA SER A 87 -15.89 -13.99 16.80
C SER A 87 -15.70 -14.56 18.21
N LEU A 88 -14.46 -14.94 18.56
CA LEU A 88 -14.11 -15.41 19.90
C LEU A 88 -14.27 -14.29 20.93
N ALA A 89 -13.76 -13.09 20.65
CA ALA A 89 -13.90 -11.92 21.52
C ALA A 89 -15.38 -11.54 21.76
N LEU A 90 -16.22 -11.71 20.74
CA LEU A 90 -17.66 -11.43 20.79
C LEU A 90 -18.49 -12.54 21.46
N ALA A 91 -17.91 -13.71 21.73
CA ALA A 91 -18.67 -14.85 22.23
C ALA A 91 -19.25 -14.59 23.63
N CYS A 92 -18.48 -14.01 24.56
CA CYS A 92 -18.97 -13.49 25.83
C CYS A 92 -18.00 -12.49 26.49
N LYS A 93 -18.51 -11.72 27.46
CA LYS A 93 -17.74 -10.71 28.22
C LYS A 93 -16.55 -11.32 28.97
N ASP A 94 -16.70 -12.52 29.53
CA ASP A 94 -15.61 -13.17 30.27
C ASP A 94 -14.47 -13.61 29.36
N ILE A 95 -14.77 -14.07 28.14
CA ILE A 95 -13.76 -14.38 27.12
C ILE A 95 -13.05 -13.09 26.70
N TYR A 96 -13.79 -12.02 26.41
CA TYR A 96 -13.22 -10.71 26.09
C TYR A 96 -12.24 -10.25 27.19
N ASN A 97 -12.68 -10.26 28.45
CA ASN A 97 -11.87 -9.84 29.59
C ASN A 97 -10.66 -10.75 29.83
N ALA A 98 -10.80 -12.06 29.54
CA ALA A 98 -9.68 -13.00 29.63
C ALA A 98 -8.61 -12.73 28.55
N MET A 99 -9.03 -12.38 27.34
CA MET A 99 -8.13 -12.10 26.22
C MET A 99 -7.51 -10.70 26.28
N PHE A 100 -8.28 -9.70 26.74
CA PHE A 100 -7.90 -8.29 26.73
C PHE A 100 -7.99 -7.66 28.13
N PRO A 101 -7.22 -8.17 29.12
CA PRO A 101 -7.22 -7.59 30.46
C PRO A 101 -6.67 -6.16 30.49
N ARG A 102 -5.94 -5.75 29.44
CA ARG A 102 -5.38 -4.39 29.24
C ARG A 102 -5.48 -4.00 27.77
N ALA A 103 -5.46 -2.70 27.49
CA ALA A 103 -5.52 -2.19 26.12
C ALA A 103 -4.32 -2.63 25.27
N GLU A 104 -3.13 -2.75 25.86
CA GLU A 104 -1.90 -3.16 25.16
C GLU A 104 -1.90 -4.65 24.76
N SER A 105 -2.71 -5.47 25.42
CA SER A 105 -2.84 -6.90 25.10
C SER A 105 -3.35 -7.10 23.67
N LEU A 106 -4.24 -6.21 23.19
CA LEU A 106 -4.80 -6.32 21.85
C LEU A 106 -3.70 -6.23 20.78
N ASP A 107 -2.77 -5.30 20.89
CA ASP A 107 -1.69 -5.11 19.92
C ASP A 107 -0.77 -6.33 19.88
N ASN A 108 -0.43 -6.87 21.06
CA ASN A 108 0.38 -8.08 21.17
C ASN A 108 -0.32 -9.28 20.51
N LEU A 109 -1.62 -9.47 20.76
CA LEU A 109 -2.38 -10.58 20.18
C LEU A 109 -2.58 -10.43 18.67
N LEU A 110 -2.90 -9.24 18.19
CA LEU A 110 -3.02 -8.95 16.75
C LEU A 110 -1.71 -9.14 15.99
N SER A 111 -0.56 -9.07 16.67
CA SER A 111 0.76 -9.35 16.09
C SER A 111 1.06 -10.85 15.93
N ARG A 112 0.24 -11.72 16.53
CA ARG A 112 0.43 -13.18 16.54
C ARG A 112 -0.56 -13.94 15.67
N ILE A 113 -1.70 -13.33 15.33
CA ILE A 113 -2.67 -13.95 14.41
C ILE A 113 -2.04 -14.22 13.05
N GLN A 114 -2.62 -15.16 12.31
CA GLN A 114 -2.20 -15.44 10.95
C GLN A 114 -2.74 -14.39 9.97
N CYS A 115 -2.07 -14.25 8.83
CA CYS A 115 -2.56 -13.40 7.75
C CYS A 115 -3.81 -14.02 7.12
N CYS A 116 -4.92 -13.29 7.07
CA CYS A 116 -6.19 -13.78 6.51
C CYS A 116 -6.26 -13.81 4.97
N GLY A 117 -5.17 -13.52 4.25
CA GLY A 117 -5.18 -13.49 2.78
C GLY A 117 -5.97 -12.34 2.14
N SER A 118 -6.52 -11.42 2.94
CA SER A 118 -7.39 -10.36 2.42
C SER A 118 -6.69 -9.39 1.45
N GLY A 119 -5.36 -9.24 1.55
CA GLY A 119 -4.58 -8.46 0.60
C GLY A 119 -4.60 -9.05 -0.81
N ILE A 120 -4.38 -10.36 -0.93
CA ILE A 120 -4.49 -11.09 -2.21
C ILE A 120 -5.92 -11.01 -2.78
N ALA A 121 -6.94 -11.18 -1.93
CA ALA A 121 -8.33 -11.07 -2.38
C ALA A 121 -8.63 -9.67 -2.95
N LEU A 122 -8.17 -8.61 -2.27
CA LEU A 122 -8.32 -7.23 -2.74
C LEU A 122 -7.57 -6.97 -4.05
N ARG A 123 -6.33 -7.47 -4.18
CA ARG A 123 -5.57 -7.39 -5.44
C ARG A 123 -6.34 -8.01 -6.59
N ARG A 124 -6.82 -9.25 -6.43
CA ARG A 124 -7.64 -9.93 -7.47
C ARG A 124 -8.88 -9.16 -7.88
N SER A 125 -9.48 -8.37 -6.98
CA SER A 125 -10.65 -7.53 -7.31
C SER A 125 -10.30 -6.22 -8.01
N MET A 126 -9.09 -5.69 -7.83
CA MET A 126 -8.66 -4.39 -8.35
C MET A 126 -7.78 -4.51 -9.59
N HIS A 127 -6.91 -5.51 -9.63
CA HIS A 127 -5.96 -5.76 -10.69
C HIS A 127 -6.64 -6.51 -11.85
N ARG A 128 -6.51 -5.96 -13.06
CA ARG A 128 -7.07 -6.55 -14.28
C ARG A 128 -5.93 -7.13 -15.10
N LYS A 129 -5.94 -8.45 -15.27
CA LYS A 129 -5.05 -9.17 -16.17
C LYS A 129 -5.29 -8.71 -17.61
N SER A 130 -4.21 -8.42 -18.31
CA SER A 130 -4.24 -8.00 -19.72
C SER A 130 -4.69 -9.13 -20.63
N THR A 131 -4.99 -8.80 -21.89
CA THR A 131 -5.22 -9.81 -22.94
C THR A 131 -4.02 -10.75 -23.13
N PHE A 132 -2.80 -10.25 -22.90
CA PHE A 132 -1.56 -11.02 -23.04
C PHE A 132 -1.41 -12.11 -21.97
N PHE A 133 -1.93 -11.88 -20.75
CA PHE A 133 -1.98 -12.90 -19.71
C PHE A 133 -2.64 -14.19 -20.20
N TYR A 134 -3.77 -14.05 -20.90
CA TYR A 134 -4.52 -15.18 -21.42
C TYR A 134 -3.93 -15.73 -22.72
N ALA A 135 -3.40 -14.86 -23.59
CA ALA A 135 -2.85 -15.26 -24.88
C ALA A 135 -1.54 -16.06 -24.77
N TYR A 136 -0.76 -15.84 -23.71
CA TYR A 136 0.54 -16.49 -23.50
C TYR A 136 0.57 -17.45 -22.31
N GLU A 137 -0.61 -17.91 -21.86
CA GLU A 137 -0.74 -18.89 -20.77
C GLU A 137 0.03 -18.48 -19.49
N CYS A 138 0.04 -17.18 -19.19
CA CYS A 138 0.75 -16.65 -18.04
C CYS A 138 0.18 -17.23 -16.74
N THR A 139 1.04 -17.36 -15.74
CA THR A 139 0.67 -17.84 -14.41
C THR A 139 0.81 -16.73 -13.37
N GLU A 140 -0.19 -16.60 -12.51
CA GLU A 140 -0.13 -15.73 -11.34
C GLU A 140 0.26 -16.57 -10.12
N PHE A 141 1.34 -16.21 -9.45
CA PHE A 141 1.90 -17.02 -8.36
C PHE A 141 1.83 -16.34 -7.00
N ALA A 142 1.19 -15.16 -6.91
CA ALA A 142 0.97 -14.47 -5.64
C ALA A 142 -0.06 -15.24 -4.77
N GLN A 143 0.39 -15.68 -3.60
CA GLN A 143 -0.43 -16.46 -2.66
C GLN A 143 -0.14 -16.05 -1.22
N CYS A 144 -1.16 -16.00 -0.37
CA CYS A 144 -0.98 -15.73 1.06
C CYS A 144 -0.11 -16.82 1.72
N SER A 145 0.67 -16.46 2.74
CA SER A 145 1.45 -17.41 3.56
C SER A 145 0.59 -18.55 4.10
N THR A 146 -0.57 -18.24 4.67
CA THR A 146 -1.50 -19.21 5.27
C THR A 146 -2.05 -20.22 4.26
N VAL A 147 -2.23 -19.83 2.99
CA VAL A 147 -2.80 -20.70 1.96
C VAL A 147 -1.72 -21.52 1.24
N SER A 148 -0.57 -20.91 1.00
CA SER A 148 0.50 -21.52 0.19
C SER A 148 1.35 -22.54 0.96
N GLY A 149 1.32 -22.52 2.30
CA GLY A 149 2.26 -23.27 3.13
C GLY A 149 3.72 -22.82 2.97
N ARG A 150 3.99 -21.77 2.19
CA ARG A 150 5.32 -21.20 1.99
C ARG A 150 5.68 -20.32 3.18
N HIS A 151 6.97 -20.31 3.51
CA HIS A 151 7.50 -19.40 4.52
C HIS A 151 7.64 -17.98 3.94
N ILE A 152 6.51 -17.28 3.83
CA ILE A 152 6.46 -15.87 3.44
C ILE A 152 6.55 -15.01 4.70
N ARG A 153 7.51 -14.06 4.69
CA ARG A 153 7.72 -13.12 5.80
C ARG A 153 6.40 -12.43 6.16
N SER A 154 6.11 -12.39 7.45
CA SER A 154 4.90 -11.76 7.98
C SER A 154 5.27 -10.81 9.11
N GLN A 155 4.64 -9.64 9.15
CA GLN A 155 4.79 -8.67 10.23
C GLN A 155 3.46 -7.97 10.53
N PRO A 156 3.30 -7.38 11.72
CA PRO A 156 2.14 -6.56 12.06
C PRO A 156 2.03 -5.34 11.13
N CYS A 157 0.82 -5.06 10.63
CA CYS A 157 0.57 -3.83 9.90
C CYS A 157 0.83 -2.60 10.79
N ILE A 158 1.57 -1.60 10.31
CA ILE A 158 1.88 -0.41 11.14
C ILE A 158 0.63 0.31 11.66
N SER A 159 -0.46 0.32 10.88
CA SER A 159 -1.70 1.03 11.18
C SER A 159 -2.67 0.21 12.03
N CYS A 160 -3.03 -1.02 11.60
CA CYS A 160 -4.05 -1.82 12.29
C CYS A 160 -3.49 -2.93 13.19
N LYS A 161 -2.17 -3.13 13.21
CA LYS A 161 -1.43 -4.16 13.96
C LYS A 161 -1.74 -5.62 13.60
N VAL A 162 -2.70 -5.86 12.70
CA VAL A 162 -2.97 -7.21 12.16
C VAL A 162 -1.76 -7.72 11.39
N THR A 163 -1.29 -8.92 11.74
CA THR A 163 -0.25 -9.63 10.99
C THR A 163 -0.62 -9.74 9.51
N THR A 164 0.29 -9.27 8.67
CA THR A 164 0.15 -9.25 7.21
C THR A 164 1.40 -9.89 6.62
N CYS A 165 1.23 -10.89 5.75
CA CYS A 165 2.34 -11.46 5.00
C CYS A 165 2.78 -10.52 3.87
N ASP A 166 4.00 -10.69 3.38
CA ASP A 166 4.57 -9.86 2.30
C ASP A 166 3.64 -9.81 1.08
N GLU A 167 3.08 -10.94 0.68
CA GLU A 167 2.11 -11.01 -0.44
C GLU A 167 0.79 -10.25 -0.22
N CYS A 168 0.42 -9.97 1.03
CA CYS A 168 -0.80 -9.26 1.41
C CYS A 168 -0.58 -7.81 1.82
N ARG A 169 0.67 -7.33 1.89
CA ARG A 169 0.97 -5.94 2.20
C ARG A 169 0.98 -5.09 0.92
N ILE A 170 0.98 -3.78 1.06
CA ILE A 170 1.12 -2.87 -0.07
C ILE A 170 2.57 -2.90 -0.60
N HIS A 171 2.72 -3.04 -1.91
CA HIS A 171 3.99 -2.88 -2.63
C HIS A 171 3.85 -1.75 -3.64
N CYS A 172 4.96 -1.11 -4.00
CA CYS A 172 4.95 -0.14 -5.10
C CYS A 172 4.84 -0.87 -6.45
N VAL A 173 5.52 -2.00 -6.60
CA VAL A 173 5.47 -2.84 -7.79
C VAL A 173 5.30 -4.31 -7.41
N TYR A 174 4.15 -4.86 -7.78
CA TYR A 174 3.83 -6.28 -7.65
C TYR A 174 4.29 -7.05 -8.87
N GLN A 175 5.50 -7.61 -8.85
CA GLN A 175 5.88 -8.62 -9.85
C GLN A 175 5.25 -9.98 -9.50
N SER A 176 4.10 -10.31 -10.08
CA SER A 176 3.29 -11.48 -9.65
C SER A 176 2.78 -12.37 -10.79
N ILE A 177 3.08 -11.99 -12.03
CA ILE A 177 2.73 -12.73 -13.22
C ILE A 177 4.01 -13.19 -13.90
N TYR A 178 3.99 -14.45 -14.35
CA TYR A 178 5.10 -15.15 -14.97
C TYR A 178 4.66 -15.78 -16.28
N GLU A 179 5.40 -15.52 -17.36
CA GLU A 179 5.27 -16.18 -18.66
C GLU A 179 6.46 -17.13 -18.84
N ALA A 180 6.18 -18.42 -19.03
CA ALA A 180 7.22 -19.40 -19.32
C ALA A 180 7.82 -19.15 -20.71
N PRO A 181 9.14 -19.32 -20.89
CA PRO A 181 9.74 -19.12 -22.20
C PRO A 181 9.25 -20.22 -23.14
N SER A 182 8.88 -19.86 -24.37
CA SER A 182 8.44 -20.83 -25.38
C SER A 182 9.62 -21.62 -25.97
N ASP A 183 10.82 -21.05 -25.93
CA ASP A 183 12.09 -21.64 -26.36
C ASP A 183 13.04 -21.69 -25.14
N PRO A 184 13.77 -22.79 -24.91
CA PRO A 184 14.79 -22.87 -23.84
C PRO A 184 15.84 -21.75 -23.86
N GLU A 185 16.11 -21.15 -25.02
CA GLU A 185 17.07 -20.05 -25.17
C GLU A 185 16.44 -18.66 -24.90
N ASP A 186 15.10 -18.58 -24.84
CA ASP A 186 14.41 -17.33 -24.52
C ASP A 186 14.37 -17.10 -22.99
N LEU A 187 14.42 -15.81 -22.60
CA LEU A 187 14.18 -15.42 -21.22
C LEU A 187 12.67 -15.36 -20.92
N PRO A 188 12.24 -15.78 -19.72
CA PRO A 188 10.84 -15.67 -19.34
C PRO A 188 10.42 -14.22 -19.12
N ASN A 189 9.20 -13.86 -19.50
CA ASN A 189 8.70 -12.52 -19.20
C ASN A 189 8.08 -12.46 -17.79
N PHE A 190 8.19 -11.29 -17.16
CA PHE A 190 7.47 -10.98 -15.94
C PHE A 190 6.60 -9.75 -16.14
N SER A 191 5.49 -9.74 -15.42
CA SER A 191 4.58 -8.61 -15.38
C SER A 191 3.88 -8.55 -14.03
N GLY A 192 3.07 -7.51 -13.86
CA GLY A 192 2.21 -7.38 -12.70
C GLY A 192 1.65 -5.98 -12.59
N PHE A 193 1.67 -5.37 -11.40
CA PHE A 193 0.87 -4.16 -11.15
C PHE A 193 1.63 -3.13 -10.32
N VAL A 194 1.34 -1.85 -10.55
CA VAL A 194 1.90 -0.74 -9.75
C VAL A 194 0.88 -0.33 -8.70
N LEU A 195 1.21 -0.49 -7.42
CA LEU A 195 0.30 -0.26 -6.29
C LEU A 195 -1.04 -0.99 -6.54
N LEU A 196 -2.17 -0.28 -6.42
CA LEU A 196 -3.52 -0.79 -6.66
C LEU A 196 -4.08 -0.37 -8.03
N ASP A 197 -3.21 0.05 -8.96
CA ASP A 197 -3.65 0.42 -10.31
C ASP A 197 -4.12 -0.83 -11.07
N PRO A 198 -5.24 -0.76 -11.81
CA PRO A 198 -5.82 -1.93 -12.45
C PRO A 198 -5.00 -2.45 -13.63
N LEU A 199 -4.12 -1.64 -14.23
CA LEU A 199 -3.44 -2.00 -15.47
C LEU A 199 -2.18 -2.84 -15.23
N GLU A 200 -2.08 -3.93 -15.98
CA GLU A 200 -0.89 -4.77 -15.97
C GLU A 200 0.30 -4.08 -16.65
N VAL A 201 1.46 -4.13 -16.02
CA VAL A 201 2.74 -3.55 -16.48
C VAL A 201 3.76 -4.65 -16.75
N ALA A 202 4.53 -4.50 -17.83
CA ALA A 202 5.71 -5.33 -18.05
C ALA A 202 6.81 -4.96 -17.04
N ILE A 203 7.55 -5.97 -16.57
CA ILE A 203 8.63 -5.81 -15.58
C ILE A 203 9.85 -6.59 -16.06
N LEU A 204 10.97 -5.89 -16.25
CA LEU A 204 12.26 -6.55 -16.46
C LEU A 204 12.83 -6.91 -15.09
N SER A 205 12.62 -8.16 -14.68
CA SER A 205 13.15 -8.65 -13.39
C SER A 205 14.68 -8.60 -13.36
N PRO A 206 15.31 -8.63 -12.17
CA PRO A 206 16.77 -8.67 -12.06
C PRO A 206 17.45 -9.76 -12.91
N ASN A 207 16.75 -10.86 -13.22
CA ASN A 207 17.28 -11.95 -14.05
C ASN A 207 17.41 -11.57 -15.54
N HIS A 208 16.80 -10.48 -15.99
CA HIS A 208 16.93 -9.97 -17.36
C HIS A 208 18.19 -9.13 -17.58
N LEU A 209 18.87 -8.77 -16.49
CA LEU A 209 19.98 -7.82 -16.56
C LEU A 209 21.30 -8.58 -16.78
N PRO A 210 22.16 -8.12 -17.69
CA PRO A 210 23.48 -8.69 -17.90
C PRO A 210 24.26 -8.81 -16.59
N SER A 211 24.99 -9.90 -16.41
CA SER A 211 25.79 -10.19 -15.20
C SER A 211 26.81 -9.11 -14.89
N GLU A 212 27.25 -8.32 -15.88
CA GLU A 212 28.17 -7.19 -15.71
C GLU A 212 27.56 -6.02 -14.92
N LEU A 213 26.23 -5.86 -14.97
CA LEU A 213 25.49 -4.87 -14.20
C LEU A 213 25.02 -5.42 -12.84
N ALA A 214 24.99 -6.74 -12.69
CA ALA A 214 24.75 -7.39 -11.42
C ALA A 214 26.08 -7.36 -10.64
N SER A 215 26.16 -6.55 -9.58
CA SER A 215 27.32 -6.46 -8.67
C SER A 215 28.04 -7.79 -8.50
N SER A 216 29.38 -7.81 -8.46
CA SER A 216 30.29 -8.98 -8.49
C SER A 216 29.97 -10.19 -7.59
N GLU A 217 29.01 -10.07 -6.68
CA GLU A 217 28.42 -11.16 -5.90
C GLU A 217 27.40 -12.01 -6.71
N ALA A 218 26.94 -11.55 -7.87
CA ALA A 218 25.89 -12.19 -8.66
C ALA A 218 26.36 -13.29 -9.63
N SER A 219 27.66 -13.52 -9.72
CA SER A 219 28.29 -14.49 -10.63
C SER A 219 27.84 -15.94 -10.38
N ASN A 220 27.34 -16.26 -9.18
CA ASN A 220 26.81 -17.58 -8.83
C ASN A 220 25.27 -17.71 -8.94
N LEU A 221 24.56 -16.68 -9.42
CA LEU A 221 23.08 -16.60 -9.39
C LEU A 221 22.37 -16.95 -10.70
N LEU A 222 23.08 -17.32 -11.77
CA LEU A 222 22.53 -17.26 -13.13
C LEU A 222 21.85 -18.53 -13.66
N GLN A 223 21.60 -19.55 -12.84
CA GLN A 223 20.61 -20.55 -13.25
C GLN A 223 19.23 -19.97 -12.94
N TRP A 224 18.53 -19.56 -14.00
CA TRP A 224 17.17 -19.06 -13.90
C TRP A 224 16.33 -20.04 -13.05
N ARG A 225 15.71 -19.53 -11.98
CA ARG A 225 14.83 -20.32 -11.12
C ARG A 225 13.39 -19.93 -11.37
N ASN A 226 12.55 -20.93 -11.59
CA ASN A 226 11.12 -20.77 -11.54
C ASN A 226 10.69 -20.43 -10.10
N ARG A 227 10.60 -19.15 -9.77
CA ARG A 227 10.12 -18.67 -8.46
C ARG A 227 8.67 -19.05 -8.18
N ALA A 228 7.88 -19.33 -9.23
CA ALA A 228 6.55 -19.90 -9.03
C ALA A 228 6.63 -21.33 -8.47
N ALA A 229 7.69 -22.08 -8.76
CA ALA A 229 7.92 -23.43 -8.21
C ALA A 229 8.80 -23.44 -6.95
N ASP A 230 9.69 -22.46 -6.79
CA ASP A 230 10.60 -22.38 -5.65
C ASP A 230 9.86 -21.92 -4.39
N THR A 231 9.63 -22.85 -3.46
CA THR A 231 8.98 -22.58 -2.18
C THR A 231 9.81 -21.70 -1.25
N SER A 232 11.12 -21.63 -1.47
CA SER A 232 12.05 -20.85 -0.64
C SER A 232 12.13 -19.38 -1.03
N ALA A 233 11.63 -19.04 -2.22
CA ALA A 233 12.05 -17.84 -2.92
C ALA A 233 10.83 -17.09 -3.47
N GLY A 234 10.42 -16.01 -2.80
CA GLY A 234 9.27 -15.19 -3.20
C GLY A 234 9.47 -14.40 -4.50
N PRO A 235 8.42 -13.70 -4.97
CA PRO A 235 8.51 -12.75 -6.09
C PRO A 235 9.52 -11.64 -5.85
N TYR A 236 10.00 -11.04 -6.93
CA TYR A 236 10.87 -9.86 -6.92
C TYR A 236 10.06 -8.58 -6.84
N HIS A 237 9.13 -8.48 -5.88
CA HIS A 237 8.41 -7.23 -5.66
C HIS A 237 9.39 -6.06 -5.46
N ASP A 238 9.04 -4.90 -6.00
CA ASP A 238 9.81 -3.65 -5.91
C ASP A 238 11.26 -3.73 -6.43
N GLN A 239 11.54 -4.63 -7.38
CA GLN A 239 12.87 -4.83 -7.98
C GLN A 239 12.79 -4.89 -9.51
N GLY A 240 13.92 -4.59 -10.17
CA GLY A 240 14.03 -4.62 -11.62
C GLY A 240 13.73 -3.27 -12.27
N PHE A 241 13.23 -3.31 -13.50
CA PHE A 241 12.79 -2.13 -14.26
C PHE A 241 11.30 -2.23 -14.57
N LEU A 242 10.61 -1.13 -14.35
CA LEU A 242 9.22 -0.96 -14.69
C LEU A 242 9.14 -0.52 -16.16
N ASP A 243 8.35 -1.21 -16.96
CA ASP A 243 8.09 -0.86 -18.35
C ASP A 243 6.64 -0.37 -18.51
N MET A 244 6.23 -0.06 -19.73
CA MET A 244 4.92 0.50 -20.03
C MET A 244 3.78 -0.49 -19.69
N PRO A 245 2.60 0.03 -19.30
CA PRO A 245 1.41 -0.79 -19.22
C PRO A 245 1.14 -1.53 -20.53
N LEU A 246 0.83 -2.82 -20.44
CA LEU A 246 0.72 -3.71 -21.61
C LEU A 246 -0.39 -3.28 -22.57
N GLU A 247 -1.48 -2.73 -22.04
CA GLU A 247 -2.65 -2.28 -22.81
C GLU A 247 -2.56 -0.81 -23.26
N ILE A 248 -1.41 -0.15 -23.08
CA ILE A 248 -1.21 1.25 -23.48
C ILE A 248 -0.18 1.34 -24.62
N ASP A 249 -0.58 2.00 -25.71
CA ASP A 249 0.24 2.20 -26.91
C ASP A 249 1.13 3.45 -26.88
N GLN A 250 1.15 4.16 -25.76
CA GLN A 250 2.01 5.32 -25.58
C GLN A 250 3.44 4.87 -25.29
N PRO A 251 4.45 5.33 -26.07
CA PRO A 251 5.83 4.95 -25.85
C PRO A 251 6.41 5.60 -24.58
N GLY A 252 7.42 4.96 -24.01
CA GLY A 252 8.08 5.33 -22.76
C GLY A 252 9.28 4.42 -22.54
N ASN A 253 10.33 4.95 -21.90
CA ASN A 253 11.51 4.16 -21.57
C ASN A 253 11.27 3.40 -20.26
N PRO A 254 11.79 2.18 -20.11
CA PRO A 254 11.79 1.48 -18.84
C PRO A 254 12.51 2.28 -17.75
N GLU A 255 11.97 2.27 -16.53
CA GLU A 255 12.48 3.03 -15.40
C GLU A 255 12.95 2.08 -14.30
N LYS A 256 14.17 2.30 -13.78
CA LYS A 256 14.74 1.44 -12.74
C LYS A 256 13.98 1.63 -11.43
N ILE A 257 13.39 0.56 -10.91
CA ILE A 257 12.47 0.64 -9.78
C ILE A 257 13.16 1.20 -8.53
N SER A 258 14.41 0.77 -8.24
CA SER A 258 15.15 1.31 -7.09
C SER A 258 15.31 2.82 -7.14
N ASP A 259 15.65 3.36 -8.32
CA ASP A 259 16.00 4.76 -8.48
C ASP A 259 14.75 5.63 -8.28
N VAL A 260 13.60 5.18 -8.78
CA VAL A 260 12.29 5.82 -8.59
C VAL A 260 11.85 5.77 -7.12
N LEU A 261 12.05 4.63 -6.46
CA LEU A 261 11.61 4.44 -5.08
C LEU A 261 12.38 5.29 -4.07
N ASP A 262 13.63 5.62 -4.38
CA ASP A 262 14.56 6.35 -3.54
C ASP A 262 14.63 7.86 -3.88
N VAL A 263 13.82 8.35 -4.82
CA VAL A 263 13.70 9.78 -5.08
C VAL A 263 13.22 10.51 -3.83
N ASP A 264 13.97 11.52 -3.40
CA ASP A 264 13.54 12.46 -2.37
C ASP A 264 12.41 13.34 -2.92
N LEU A 265 11.18 13.03 -2.50
CA LEU A 265 9.95 13.70 -2.92
C LEU A 265 9.77 15.09 -2.27
N GLY A 266 10.61 15.45 -1.30
CA GLY A 266 10.65 16.78 -0.74
C GLY A 266 11.52 17.75 -1.52
N LEU A 267 12.39 17.24 -2.39
CA LEU A 267 13.28 18.01 -3.26
C LEU A 267 12.85 17.93 -4.73
N ASN A 268 12.34 16.77 -5.15
CA ASN A 268 12.07 16.44 -6.53
C ASN A 268 10.59 16.05 -6.73
N SER A 269 9.98 16.53 -7.81
CA SER A 269 8.72 15.95 -8.29
C SER A 269 9.01 14.81 -9.25
N LEU A 270 8.33 13.67 -9.07
CA LEU A 270 8.38 12.57 -10.03
C LEU A 270 7.87 12.97 -11.42
N THR A 271 7.02 14.00 -11.50
CA THR A 271 6.55 14.54 -12.79
C THR A 271 7.67 15.17 -13.62
N THR A 272 8.75 15.64 -12.97
CA THR A 272 9.88 16.29 -13.63
C THR A 272 11.14 15.43 -13.66
N TRP A 273 11.12 14.28 -12.98
CA TRP A 273 12.30 13.44 -12.76
C TRP A 273 12.79 12.72 -14.03
N SER A 274 11.87 12.26 -14.90
CA SER A 274 12.25 11.64 -16.18
C SER A 274 12.63 12.73 -17.19
N GLY A 275 13.90 13.16 -17.15
CA GLY A 275 14.43 14.30 -17.91
C GLY A 275 14.52 14.11 -19.43
N ASN A 276 14.29 12.89 -19.95
CA ASN A 276 14.42 12.57 -21.38
C ASN A 276 13.08 12.75 -22.10
N SER A 277 12.71 14.03 -22.26
CA SER A 277 11.38 14.56 -22.62
C SER A 277 10.82 14.28 -24.04
N GLN A 278 11.14 13.17 -24.69
CA GLN A 278 10.45 12.83 -25.95
C GLN A 278 9.04 12.23 -25.75
N PHE A 279 8.65 11.96 -24.50
CA PHE A 279 7.37 11.32 -24.15
C PHE A 279 6.47 12.24 -23.30
N GLY A 280 5.18 11.91 -23.23
CA GLY A 280 4.21 12.67 -22.43
C GLY A 280 4.57 12.71 -20.95
N PHE A 281 4.19 13.79 -20.26
CA PHE A 281 4.45 14.01 -18.84
C PHE A 281 3.18 13.84 -17.99
N PRO A 282 3.20 13.00 -16.93
CA PRO A 282 4.26 12.07 -16.56
C PRO A 282 4.41 10.91 -17.56
N SER A 283 5.60 10.29 -17.61
CA SER A 283 5.84 9.08 -18.40
C SER A 283 4.74 8.04 -18.14
N PRO A 284 4.22 7.33 -19.17
CA PRO A 284 3.20 6.30 -18.97
C PRO A 284 3.67 5.21 -18.00
N VAL A 285 4.98 4.97 -17.91
CA VAL A 285 5.62 4.03 -16.98
C VAL A 285 5.45 4.48 -15.51
N LEU A 286 5.62 5.77 -15.24
CA LEU A 286 5.60 6.32 -13.87
C LEU A 286 4.26 6.90 -13.45
N ARG A 287 3.28 6.97 -14.36
CA ARG A 287 2.00 7.67 -14.15
C ARG A 287 1.36 7.38 -12.80
N THR A 288 1.27 6.10 -12.42
CA THR A 288 0.63 5.68 -11.16
C THR A 288 1.41 6.15 -9.94
N LEU A 289 2.74 5.98 -9.94
CA LEU A 289 3.61 6.43 -8.84
C LEU A 289 3.59 7.96 -8.71
N CYS A 290 3.65 8.68 -9.84
CA CYS A 290 3.50 10.12 -9.89
C CYS A 290 2.16 10.57 -9.30
N ARG A 291 1.04 9.98 -9.74
CA ARG A 291 -0.31 10.30 -9.22
C ARG A 291 -0.33 10.16 -7.70
N VAL A 292 0.12 9.03 -7.17
CA VAL A 292 0.13 8.74 -5.73
C VAL A 292 0.99 9.75 -4.96
N ALA A 293 2.18 10.09 -5.46
CA ALA A 293 3.05 11.08 -4.82
C ALA A 293 2.45 12.51 -4.87
N GLU A 294 1.90 12.92 -6.00
CA GLU A 294 1.31 14.26 -6.19
C GLU A 294 0.00 14.44 -5.42
N GLU A 295 -0.86 13.42 -5.36
CA GLU A 295 -2.06 13.41 -4.51
C GLU A 295 -1.73 13.54 -3.02
N ARG A 296 -0.47 13.36 -2.61
CA ARG A 296 -0.05 13.52 -1.21
C ARG A 296 0.63 14.85 -0.95
N LYS A 297 0.51 15.79 -1.88
CA LYS A 297 0.88 17.19 -1.70
C LYS A 297 -0.35 18.01 -1.31
N LEU A 298 -0.18 18.91 -0.36
CA LEU A 298 -1.20 19.87 0.05
C LEU A 298 -0.66 21.29 -0.09
N PHE A 299 -1.39 22.17 -0.77
CA PHE A 299 -1.01 23.57 -0.92
C PHE A 299 -1.61 24.41 0.23
N MET A 300 -0.76 25.21 0.89
CA MET A 300 -1.12 25.95 2.10
C MET A 300 -0.60 27.39 2.03
N CYS A 301 -1.31 28.32 2.68
CA CYS A 301 -0.77 29.64 3.00
C CYS A 301 0.20 29.54 4.19
N GLU A 302 1.02 30.57 4.41
CA GLU A 302 1.99 30.61 5.52
C GLU A 302 1.31 30.38 6.88
N VAL A 303 0.19 31.07 7.16
CA VAL A 303 -0.53 30.95 8.43
C VAL A 303 -1.03 29.53 8.67
N CYS A 304 -1.62 28.87 7.67
CA CYS A 304 -2.08 27.50 7.85
C CYS A 304 -0.91 26.51 7.94
N PHE A 305 0.22 26.80 7.28
CA PHE A 305 1.43 25.99 7.39
C PHE A 305 2.02 26.03 8.81
N ASP A 306 2.07 27.20 9.44
CA ASP A 306 2.58 27.36 10.80
C ASP A 306 1.75 26.56 11.83
N HIS A 307 0.44 26.40 11.57
CA HIS A 307 -0.43 25.55 12.39
C HIS A 307 -0.41 24.07 11.98
N ALA A 308 0.19 23.71 10.83
CA ALA A 308 0.20 22.33 10.36
C ALA A 308 1.06 21.42 11.25
N SER A 309 2.07 21.99 11.93
CA SER A 309 2.84 21.28 12.95
C SER A 309 1.99 20.82 14.13
N ASP A 310 0.90 21.52 14.43
CA ASP A 310 -0.02 21.17 15.51
C ASP A 310 -0.98 20.03 15.10
N GLY A 311 -0.79 19.51 13.87
CA GLY A 311 -1.47 18.35 13.32
C GLY A 311 -2.74 18.69 12.53
N PRO A 312 -3.39 17.66 11.95
CA PRO A 312 -4.53 17.83 11.05
C PRO A 312 -5.72 18.60 11.67
N LYS A 313 -5.87 18.55 12.99
CA LYS A 313 -6.96 19.21 13.73
C LYS A 313 -6.79 20.72 13.86
N ALA A 314 -5.56 21.23 13.80
CA ALA A 314 -5.29 22.66 13.94
C ALA A 314 -5.58 23.44 12.64
N LEU A 315 -5.74 22.74 11.53
CA LEU A 315 -6.07 23.33 10.24
C LEU A 315 -7.53 23.77 10.19
N LYS A 316 -7.82 24.86 9.48
CA LYS A 316 -9.17 25.37 9.26
C LYS A 316 -9.51 25.30 7.77
N PRO A 317 -10.57 24.56 7.37
CA PRO A 317 -11.37 23.66 8.20
C PRO A 317 -10.57 22.44 8.68
N SER A 318 -10.97 21.85 9.81
CA SER A 318 -10.28 20.69 10.39
C SER A 318 -10.18 19.54 9.39
N LEU A 319 -9.04 18.88 9.33
CA LEU A 319 -8.88 17.68 8.52
C LEU A 319 -9.32 16.42 9.28
N PRO A 320 -9.75 15.38 8.56
CA PRO A 320 -9.99 14.07 9.17
C PRO A 320 -8.71 13.57 9.85
N ARG A 321 -8.87 12.77 10.91
CA ARG A 321 -7.73 12.12 11.57
C ARG A 321 -7.01 11.25 10.54
N LEU A 322 -5.69 11.41 10.43
CA LEU A 322 -4.84 10.57 9.58
C LEU A 322 -4.23 9.46 10.44
N PRO A 323 -4.77 8.22 10.42
CA PRO A 323 -4.37 7.19 11.38
C PRO A 323 -2.91 6.73 11.23
N TRP A 324 -2.29 7.02 10.09
CA TRP A 324 -0.89 6.70 9.83
C TRP A 324 0.11 7.73 10.31
N LEU A 325 -0.33 8.97 10.57
CA LEU A 325 0.42 9.83 11.46
C LEU A 325 0.23 9.24 12.84
N ILE A 326 1.15 8.33 13.19
CA ILE A 326 1.31 7.89 14.57
C ILE A 326 1.34 9.16 15.40
N ASP A 327 0.52 9.23 16.45
CA ASP A 327 0.69 10.20 17.54
C ASP A 327 2.12 10.01 18.02
N ARG A 328 3.05 10.75 17.39
CA ARG A 328 4.40 10.92 17.88
C ARG A 328 4.16 11.62 19.19
N SER A 329 4.19 10.82 20.26
CA SER A 329 4.00 11.22 21.64
C SER A 329 4.61 12.61 21.86
N GLU A 330 3.95 13.39 22.70
CA GLU A 330 4.09 14.84 22.98
C GLU A 330 5.53 15.39 23.12
N GLY A 331 6.58 14.56 23.07
CA GLY A 331 7.99 14.96 23.03
C GLY A 331 8.70 14.90 21.66
N ALA A 332 8.23 14.11 20.68
CA ALA A 332 8.97 13.87 19.41
C ALA A 332 8.60 14.83 18.26
N ILE A 333 7.62 15.70 18.48
CA ILE A 333 7.15 16.69 17.50
C ILE A 333 8.11 17.90 17.39
N LYS A 334 9.02 18.08 18.35
CA LYS A 334 9.99 19.20 18.33
C LYS A 334 11.00 19.18 17.17
N ASN A 335 11.09 18.07 16.44
CA ASN A 335 11.90 17.96 15.23
C ASN A 335 11.01 17.80 13.99
N PHE A 336 10.03 18.70 13.81
CA PHE A 336 9.58 18.96 12.45
C PHE A 336 10.78 19.44 11.66
N HIS A 337 11.32 18.56 10.83
CA HIS A 337 12.19 19.02 9.76
C HIS A 337 11.36 20.03 8.98
N LYS A 338 11.88 21.25 8.84
CA LYS A 338 11.26 22.28 7.99
C LYS A 338 11.05 21.73 6.58
N GLN A 339 11.88 20.77 6.17
CA GLN A 339 11.91 20.17 4.86
C GLN A 339 11.52 18.68 4.88
N CYS A 340 10.74 18.28 3.87
CA CYS A 340 10.38 16.90 3.60
C CYS A 340 11.59 16.14 3.01
N HIS A 341 11.74 14.88 3.40
CA HIS A 341 12.70 13.92 2.82
C HIS A 341 12.04 12.55 2.59
N CYS A 342 10.73 12.55 2.29
CA CYS A 342 10.01 11.31 2.07
C CYS A 342 10.41 10.69 0.73
N THR A 343 10.46 9.37 0.71
CA THR A 343 10.64 8.56 -0.50
C THR A 343 9.47 7.59 -0.62
N LEU A 344 9.21 7.04 -1.81
CA LEU A 344 8.20 5.98 -1.96
C LEU A 344 8.59 4.75 -1.15
N ARG A 345 9.89 4.41 -1.09
CA ARG A 345 10.40 3.31 -0.25
C ARG A 345 10.00 3.50 1.21
N SER A 346 10.35 4.64 1.81
CA SER A 346 10.09 4.91 3.22
C SER A 346 8.60 5.00 3.56
N ARG A 347 7.75 5.38 2.60
CA ARG A 347 6.32 5.63 2.84
C ARG A 347 5.38 4.51 2.43
N VAL A 348 5.80 3.60 1.58
CA VAL A 348 5.00 2.45 1.15
C VAL A 348 5.65 1.15 1.64
N LEU A 349 6.94 0.95 1.35
CA LEU A 349 7.60 -0.35 1.57
C LEU A 349 8.04 -0.54 3.02
N ASP A 350 8.68 0.45 3.63
CA ASP A 350 9.26 0.29 4.96
C ASP A 350 8.20 0.28 6.07
N ARG A 351 7.01 0.84 5.79
CA ARG A 351 5.90 0.94 6.74
C ARG A 351 5.14 -0.36 6.97
N TRP A 352 5.46 -1.47 6.27
CA TRP A 352 4.74 -2.75 6.34
C TRP A 352 3.22 -2.56 6.49
N GLN A 353 2.58 -1.88 5.54
CA GLN A 353 1.16 -1.53 5.63
C GLN A 353 0.32 -2.56 4.86
N CYS A 354 -0.80 -3.02 5.43
CA CYS A 354 -1.71 -3.90 4.69
C CYS A 354 -2.50 -3.10 3.63
N ILE A 355 -2.92 -3.78 2.56
CA ILE A 355 -3.64 -3.15 1.45
C ILE A 355 -4.92 -2.43 1.92
N LYS A 356 -5.67 -2.99 2.87
CA LYS A 356 -6.86 -2.33 3.45
C LYS A 356 -6.55 -0.98 4.08
N CYS A 357 -5.45 -0.91 4.84
CA CYS A 357 -5.04 0.34 5.47
C CYS A 357 -4.50 1.33 4.44
N PHE A 358 -3.84 0.87 3.40
CA PHE A 358 -3.41 1.73 2.30
C PHE A 358 -4.59 2.29 1.49
N ASP A 359 -5.58 1.47 1.14
CA ASP A 359 -6.81 1.90 0.46
C ASP A 359 -7.62 2.90 1.29
N SER A 360 -7.70 2.68 2.61
CA SER A 360 -8.29 3.64 3.53
C SER A 360 -7.50 4.95 3.58
N GLU A 361 -6.17 4.89 3.56
CA GLU A 361 -5.30 6.08 3.50
C GLU A 361 -5.55 6.87 2.21
N ASP A 362 -5.60 6.18 1.07
CA ASP A 362 -5.86 6.77 -0.23
C ASP A 362 -7.26 7.39 -0.33
N SER A 363 -8.27 6.74 0.24
CA SER A 363 -9.64 7.28 0.34
C SER A 363 -9.66 8.61 1.11
N ILE A 364 -9.00 8.67 2.28
CA ILE A 364 -8.95 9.88 3.10
C ILE A 364 -8.23 11.01 2.36
N ILE A 365 -7.14 10.71 1.67
CA ILE A 365 -6.40 11.70 0.86
C ILE A 365 -7.30 12.28 -0.24
N LYS A 366 -8.05 11.43 -0.94
CA LYS A 366 -9.02 11.87 -1.97
C LYS A 366 -10.11 12.75 -1.39
N ASP A 367 -10.67 12.41 -0.23
CA ASP A 367 -11.68 13.22 0.44
C ASP A 367 -11.14 14.60 0.82
N ILE A 368 -9.87 14.68 1.25
CA ILE A 368 -9.21 15.95 1.54
C ILE A 368 -9.10 16.81 0.28
N HIS A 369 -8.67 16.24 -0.84
CA HIS A 369 -8.57 16.97 -2.13
C HIS A 369 -9.92 17.41 -2.66
N ASN A 370 -10.96 16.57 -2.54
CA ASN A 370 -12.32 16.92 -2.95
C ASN A 370 -12.89 18.11 -2.15
N SER A 371 -12.39 18.32 -0.93
CA SER A 371 -12.76 19.47 -0.07
C SER A 371 -11.84 20.68 -0.22
N ALA A 372 -10.74 20.56 -0.95
CA ALA A 372 -9.77 21.63 -1.16
C ALA A 372 -10.07 22.39 -2.47
N PRO A 373 -9.68 23.68 -2.56
CA PRO A 373 -9.68 24.37 -3.84
C PRO A 373 -8.83 23.60 -4.86
N SER A 374 -9.29 23.59 -6.13
CA SER A 374 -8.52 22.98 -7.22
C SER A 374 -7.08 23.51 -7.23
N ALA A 375 -6.11 22.63 -7.49
CA ALA A 375 -4.68 22.97 -7.57
C ALA A 375 -4.40 24.10 -8.57
N GLU A 376 -5.23 24.25 -9.59
CA GLU A 376 -5.15 25.34 -10.58
C GLU A 376 -5.34 26.73 -9.95
N VAL A 377 -6.15 26.83 -8.90
CA VAL A 377 -6.50 28.10 -8.25
C VAL A 377 -5.43 28.55 -7.26
N ARG A 378 -4.49 27.67 -6.88
CA ARG A 378 -3.41 27.94 -5.90
C ARG A 378 -3.92 28.66 -4.64
N ARG A 379 -5.05 28.19 -4.10
CA ARG A 379 -5.67 28.69 -2.88
C ARG A 379 -5.59 27.65 -1.78
N CYS A 380 -5.28 28.13 -0.57
CA CYS A 380 -5.32 27.37 0.65
C CYS A 380 -6.77 27.02 0.97
N ARG A 381 -7.00 26.06 1.85
CA ARG A 381 -8.36 25.71 2.32
C ARG A 381 -9.03 26.83 3.10
N CYS A 382 -8.27 27.79 3.63
CA CYS A 382 -8.78 29.04 4.19
C CYS A 382 -8.98 30.15 3.12
N GLU A 383 -8.94 29.78 1.84
CA GLU A 383 -9.08 30.66 0.66
C GLU A 383 -7.93 31.65 0.41
N ALA A 384 -7.00 31.79 1.36
CA ALA A 384 -5.80 32.61 1.18
C ALA A 384 -4.88 32.05 0.08
N PRO A 385 -4.08 32.90 -0.61
CA PRO A 385 -3.11 32.44 -1.59
C PRO A 385 -2.10 31.44 -1.01
N THR A 386 -1.81 30.37 -1.73
CA THR A 386 -0.84 29.35 -1.28
C THR A 386 0.58 29.83 -1.52
N ARG A 387 1.46 29.60 -0.54
CA ARG A 387 2.90 29.88 -0.64
C ARG A 387 3.76 28.65 -0.35
N LYS A 388 3.15 27.63 0.25
CA LYS A 388 3.82 26.43 0.74
C LYS A 388 3.15 25.19 0.16
N THR A 389 3.97 24.18 -0.12
CA THR A 389 3.50 22.84 -0.47
C THR A 389 3.97 21.90 0.62
N VAL A 390 3.07 21.07 1.13
CA VAL A 390 3.32 20.20 2.28
C VAL A 390 3.14 18.74 1.89
N CYS A 391 4.02 17.88 2.39
CA CYS A 391 3.90 16.45 2.22
C CYS A 391 2.93 15.86 3.25
N MET A 392 1.81 15.27 2.84
CA MET A 392 0.80 14.69 3.74
C MET A 392 1.28 13.46 4.52
N TRP A 393 2.42 12.86 4.16
CA TRP A 393 3.02 11.77 4.92
C TRP A 393 3.80 12.23 6.15
N CYS A 394 4.42 13.41 6.10
CA CYS A 394 5.31 13.89 7.16
C CYS A 394 5.01 15.30 7.67
N TRP A 395 4.12 16.01 6.99
CA TRP A 395 3.71 17.38 7.25
C TRP A 395 4.83 18.43 7.16
N SER A 396 5.95 18.09 6.52
CA SER A 396 7.05 19.02 6.24
C SER A 396 6.90 19.69 4.87
N GLU A 397 7.58 20.83 4.69
CA GLU A 397 7.59 21.59 3.43
C GLU A 397 8.31 20.83 2.31
N ILE A 398 7.72 20.84 1.12
CA ILE A 398 8.34 20.37 -0.13
C ILE A 398 8.98 21.60 -0.80
N ILE A 399 10.29 21.54 -1.02
CA ILE A 399 11.09 22.61 -1.62
C ILE A 399 11.52 22.14 -3.02
N GLU A 400 10.66 22.34 -4.02
CA GLU A 400 10.99 21.95 -5.39
C GLU A 400 12.03 22.91 -6.01
N GLU A 401 13.09 22.36 -6.62
CA GLU A 401 14.21 23.14 -7.17
C GLU A 401 13.84 24.16 -8.26
N ARG A 402 12.69 24.00 -8.93
CA ARG A 402 12.22 24.98 -9.93
C ARG A 402 11.96 26.36 -9.31
N ALA A 403 11.55 26.41 -8.05
CA ALA A 403 11.44 27.68 -7.33
C ALA A 403 12.81 28.35 -7.17
N ARG A 404 13.89 27.58 -6.96
CA ARG A 404 15.26 28.13 -6.81
C ARG A 404 15.76 28.78 -8.09
N HIS A 405 15.53 28.13 -9.24
CA HIS A 405 15.98 28.66 -10.53
C HIS A 405 15.19 29.90 -10.97
N GLN A 406 13.89 29.97 -10.66
CA GLN A 406 13.09 31.18 -10.92
C GLN A 406 13.49 32.33 -9.99
N SER A 407 13.69 32.08 -8.69
CA SER A 407 14.15 33.11 -7.75
C SER A 407 15.54 33.64 -8.11
N ALA A 408 16.49 32.76 -8.47
CA ALA A 408 17.84 33.17 -8.88
C ALA A 408 17.84 34.04 -10.14
N ARG A 409 16.95 33.80 -11.11
CA ARG A 409 16.81 34.66 -12.29
C ARG A 409 16.22 36.03 -11.97
N ILE A 410 15.25 36.12 -11.05
CA ILE A 410 14.66 37.39 -10.61
C ILE A 410 15.70 38.24 -9.87
N GLU A 411 16.57 37.61 -9.08
CA GLU A 411 17.61 38.30 -8.32
C GLU A 411 18.78 38.77 -9.21
N GLN A 412 19.09 38.07 -10.31
CA GLN A 412 20.06 38.53 -11.31
C GLN A 412 19.56 39.65 -12.24
N THR A 413 18.24 39.88 -12.31
CA THR A 413 17.63 40.94 -13.13
C THR A 413 17.30 42.20 -12.35
N ARG A 414 17.54 42.21 -11.04
CA ARG A 414 17.51 43.39 -10.17
C ARG A 414 18.92 43.87 -9.90
#